data_AF-I4YVP2-F1
#
_entry.id   AF-I4YVP2-F1
#
_cell.length_a   1.000
_cell.length_b   1.000
_cell.length_c   1.000
_cell.angle_alpha   90.00
_cell.angle_beta   90.00
_cell.angle_gamma   90.00
#
_symmetry.space_group_name_H-M   'P 1'
#
loop_
_entity.id
_entity.type
_entity.pdbx_description
1 polymer ?
#
loop_
_entity_poly.entity_id
_entity_poly.type
_entity_poly.pdbx_seq_one_letter_code
_entity_poly.pdbx_strand_id
1 'polypeptide(L)'
;MAGRRKNYNRDAGHRNLLRKAALLRLYLVRGVPAEAFVPASLRQFAQWTDASLRLRACSYSTVSPENRHNVLIVAKAKAYWTAVLRQRAVVPDGLAALRLENERLKDENSQLRTMNAYLARGWHEARHEANDSRTSLNREMQRTRDLDSVISQLRAQLIAHERRGLSVINPGSDPDPPARKVWSGIVRKKQ
;
A
#
# COMPACT_ATOMS: atom_id res chain seq x y z
N MET A 1 8.88 18.64 -36.47
CA MET A 1 7.41 18.79 -36.59
C MET A 1 6.76 17.43 -36.33
N ALA A 2 6.50 17.07 -35.07
CA ALA A 2 5.86 15.79 -34.71
C ALA A 2 4.45 16.05 -34.17
N GLY A 3 3.45 15.44 -34.84
CA GLY A 3 2.03 15.71 -34.65
C GLY A 3 1.50 15.26 -33.29
N ARG A 4 0.98 16.22 -32.51
CA ARG A 4 0.11 15.96 -31.36
C ARG A 4 -1.19 15.29 -31.82
N ARG A 5 -1.31 13.99 -31.60
CA ARG A 5 -2.58 13.26 -31.74
C ARG A 5 -3.60 13.83 -30.74
N LYS A 6 -4.71 14.36 -31.25
CA LYS A 6 -5.82 14.94 -30.47
C LYS A 6 -6.56 13.81 -29.73
N ASN A 7 -6.17 13.51 -28.48
CA ASN A 7 -6.91 12.62 -27.57
C ASN A 7 -8.17 13.27 -26.96
N TYR A 8 -8.51 14.49 -27.36
CA TYR A 8 -9.76 15.16 -26.96
C TYR A 8 -10.90 14.76 -27.90
N ASN A 9 -11.61 13.66 -27.61
CA ASN A 9 -13.02 13.53 -28.01
C ASN A 9 -13.76 12.28 -27.49
N ARG A 10 -13.07 11.28 -26.90
CA ARG A 10 -13.76 10.06 -26.43
C ARG A 10 -14.70 10.34 -25.26
N ASP A 11 -14.25 11.10 -24.26
CA ASP A 11 -15.05 11.43 -23.08
C ASP A 11 -16.15 12.46 -23.36
N ALA A 12 -15.90 13.37 -24.32
CA ALA A 12 -16.91 14.31 -24.79
C ALA A 12 -18.01 13.58 -25.58
N GLY A 13 -17.61 12.66 -26.47
CA GLY A 13 -18.54 11.80 -27.21
C GLY A 13 -19.35 10.89 -26.30
N HIS A 14 -18.72 10.30 -25.28
CA HIS A 14 -19.40 9.45 -24.30
C HIS A 14 -20.45 10.21 -23.48
N ARG A 15 -20.09 11.40 -22.96
CA ARG A 15 -21.03 12.27 -22.22
C ARG A 15 -22.20 12.72 -23.09
N ASN A 16 -21.96 13.04 -24.36
CA ASN A 16 -23.02 13.40 -25.31
C ASN A 16 -23.98 12.21 -25.54
N LEU A 17 -23.45 11.00 -25.73
CA LEU A 17 -24.26 9.80 -25.90
C LEU A 17 -25.13 9.50 -24.66
N LEU A 18 -24.59 9.68 -23.45
CA LEU A 18 -25.35 9.51 -22.20
C LEU A 18 -26.49 10.52 -22.05
N ARG A 19 -26.29 11.78 -22.46
CA ARG A 19 -27.35 12.81 -22.44
C ARG A 19 -28.48 12.48 -23.40
N LYS A 20 -28.15 12.09 -24.65
CA LYS A 20 -29.13 11.64 -25.65
C LYS A 20 -29.92 10.43 -25.17
N ALA A 21 -29.25 9.47 -24.55
CA ALA A 21 -29.86 8.29 -23.91
C ALA A 21 -30.86 8.66 -22.81
N ALA A 22 -30.48 9.58 -21.92
CA ALA A 22 -31.34 10.04 -20.82
C ALA A 22 -32.60 10.75 -21.33
N LEU A 23 -32.48 11.56 -22.39
CA LEU A 23 -33.63 12.22 -23.01
C LEU A 23 -34.57 11.23 -23.69
N LEU A 24 -34.04 10.26 -24.45
CA LEU A 24 -34.89 9.21 -25.04
C LEU A 24 -35.66 8.46 -23.95
N ARG A 25 -35.03 8.15 -22.81
CA ARG A 25 -35.70 7.53 -21.66
C ARG A 25 -36.82 8.42 -21.10
N LEU A 26 -36.63 9.74 -21.02
CA LEU A 26 -37.67 10.67 -20.61
C LEU A 26 -38.86 10.67 -21.57
N TYR A 27 -38.62 10.63 -22.87
CA TYR A 27 -39.68 10.54 -23.90
C TYR A 27 -40.50 9.25 -23.79
N LEU A 28 -39.87 8.14 -23.42
CA LEU A 28 -40.57 6.87 -23.21
C LEU A 28 -41.49 6.88 -21.98
N VAL A 29 -41.10 7.62 -20.93
CA VAL A 29 -41.83 7.64 -19.65
C VAL A 29 -42.85 8.77 -19.56
N ARG A 30 -42.50 9.95 -20.10
CA ARG A 30 -43.27 11.20 -19.93
C ARG A 30 -43.88 11.71 -21.24
N GLY A 31 -43.87 10.90 -22.30
CA GLY A 31 -44.33 11.31 -23.62
C GLY A 31 -43.39 12.32 -24.29
N VAL A 32 -43.68 12.63 -25.56
CA VAL A 32 -42.82 13.48 -26.38
C VAL A 32 -43.51 14.82 -26.63
N PRO A 33 -42.85 15.95 -26.34
CA PRO A 33 -43.46 17.26 -26.53
C PRO A 33 -43.68 17.54 -28.02
N ALA A 34 -44.68 18.35 -28.36
CA ALA A 34 -45.04 18.65 -29.75
C ALA A 34 -43.89 19.31 -30.55
N GLU A 35 -43.01 20.03 -29.88
CA GLU A 35 -41.83 20.67 -30.47
C GLU A 35 -40.56 19.79 -30.41
N ALA A 36 -40.68 18.54 -29.97
CA ALA A 36 -39.54 17.65 -29.84
C ALA A 36 -38.95 17.31 -31.20
N PHE A 37 -37.67 17.57 -31.36
CA PHE A 37 -36.93 17.03 -32.46
C PHE A 37 -36.70 15.52 -32.27
N VAL A 38 -37.24 14.74 -33.19
CA VAL A 38 -37.07 13.29 -33.24
C VAL A 38 -36.30 12.99 -34.52
N PRO A 39 -35.03 12.56 -34.43
CA PRO A 39 -34.24 12.33 -35.63
C PRO A 39 -34.88 11.26 -36.52
N ALA A 40 -34.93 11.54 -37.81
CA ALA A 40 -35.49 10.66 -38.83
C ALA A 40 -34.52 9.53 -39.22
N SER A 41 -33.24 9.65 -38.88
CA SER A 41 -32.21 8.62 -39.13
C SER A 41 -31.17 8.54 -38.02
N LEU A 42 -30.45 7.41 -37.95
CA LEU A 42 -29.30 7.23 -37.06
C LEU A 42 -28.18 8.25 -37.32
N ARG A 43 -27.99 8.68 -38.58
CA ARG A 43 -27.00 9.70 -38.96
C ARG A 43 -27.38 11.06 -38.38
N GLN A 44 -28.65 11.42 -38.46
CA GLN A 44 -29.19 12.65 -37.86
C GLN A 44 -29.12 12.61 -36.33
N PHE A 45 -29.37 11.44 -35.71
CA PHE A 45 -29.17 11.23 -34.27
C PHE A 45 -27.70 11.39 -33.85
N ALA A 46 -26.75 10.88 -34.64
CA ALA A 46 -25.33 11.01 -34.37
C ALA A 46 -24.87 12.48 -34.44
N GLN A 47 -25.34 13.21 -35.44
CA GLN A 47 -25.03 14.63 -35.67
C GLN A 47 -25.82 15.59 -34.78
N TRP A 48 -26.80 15.08 -34.03
CA TRP A 48 -27.62 15.89 -33.12
C TRP A 48 -26.72 16.57 -32.06
N THR A 49 -26.75 17.90 -32.03
CA THR A 49 -26.03 18.73 -31.07
C THR A 49 -27.04 19.49 -30.22
N ASP A 50 -26.79 19.57 -28.90
CA ASP A 50 -27.69 20.18 -27.90
C ASP A 50 -27.98 21.69 -28.14
N ALA A 51 -27.28 22.32 -29.10
CA ALA A 51 -27.22 23.77 -29.24
C ALA A 51 -28.46 24.42 -29.89
N SER A 52 -29.24 23.70 -30.70
CA SER A 52 -30.37 24.31 -31.45
C SER A 52 -31.75 24.03 -30.88
N LEU A 53 -31.90 23.04 -29.99
CA LEU A 53 -33.19 22.67 -29.41
C LEU A 53 -33.05 22.55 -27.91
N ARG A 54 -33.53 23.58 -27.23
CA ARG A 54 -33.70 23.63 -25.78
C ARG A 54 -34.31 22.31 -25.33
N LEU A 55 -33.50 21.51 -24.62
CA LEU A 55 -33.92 20.32 -23.88
C LEU A 55 -34.95 20.75 -22.83
N ARG A 56 -36.20 21.02 -23.24
CA ARG A 56 -37.29 21.29 -22.32
C ARG A 56 -37.74 19.95 -21.75
N ALA A 57 -37.58 19.79 -20.45
CA ALA A 57 -38.23 18.71 -19.72
C ALA A 57 -39.73 18.74 -20.07
N CYS A 58 -40.29 17.58 -20.44
CA CYS A 58 -41.71 17.45 -20.70
C CYS A 58 -42.47 17.91 -19.43
N SER A 59 -43.32 18.93 -19.55
CA SER A 59 -44.29 19.25 -18.50
C SER A 59 -45.33 18.15 -18.44
N TYR A 60 -46.00 18.00 -17.30
CA TYR A 60 -46.97 16.94 -17.03
C TYR A 60 -48.21 16.98 -17.95
N SER A 61 -48.39 18.02 -18.80
CA SER A 61 -49.66 18.33 -19.44
C SER A 61 -49.70 18.23 -20.97
N THR A 62 -48.69 17.71 -21.66
CA THR A 62 -48.73 17.53 -23.14
C THR A 62 -48.91 16.08 -23.59
N VAL A 63 -49.38 15.21 -22.71
CA VAL A 63 -49.48 13.76 -22.94
C VAL A 63 -50.95 13.34 -22.93
N SER A 64 -51.62 13.44 -24.09
CA SER A 64 -52.73 12.52 -24.33
C SER A 64 -52.15 11.23 -24.93
N PRO A 65 -52.36 10.07 -24.30
CA PRO A 65 -51.93 8.77 -24.82
C PRO A 65 -52.63 8.37 -26.13
N GLU A 66 -53.69 9.09 -26.53
CA GLU A 66 -54.49 8.81 -27.72
C GLU A 66 -53.99 9.54 -28.98
N ASN A 67 -53.02 10.46 -28.84
CA ASN A 67 -52.53 11.22 -29.98
C ASN A 67 -51.63 10.32 -30.88
N ARG A 68 -52.11 10.00 -32.09
CA ARG A 68 -51.39 9.21 -33.11
C ARG A 68 -49.97 9.72 -33.38
N HIS A 69 -49.73 11.03 -33.24
CA HIS A 69 -48.40 11.63 -33.37
C HIS A 69 -47.42 11.12 -32.29
N ASN A 70 -47.89 11.00 -31.04
CA ASN A 70 -47.08 10.53 -29.91
C ASN A 70 -46.73 9.05 -30.05
N VAL A 71 -47.64 8.23 -30.60
CA VAL A 71 -47.42 6.78 -30.80
C VAL A 71 -46.22 6.52 -31.73
N LEU A 72 -46.17 7.20 -32.88
CA LEU A 72 -45.10 7.03 -33.87
C LEU A 72 -43.75 7.50 -33.32
N ILE A 73 -43.76 8.58 -32.56
CA ILE A 73 -42.54 9.14 -31.98
C ILE A 73 -42.00 8.25 -30.84
N VAL A 74 -42.87 7.75 -29.96
CA VAL A 74 -42.48 6.80 -28.90
C VAL A 74 -41.91 5.52 -29.52
N ALA A 75 -42.50 5.02 -30.62
CA ALA A 75 -41.96 3.86 -31.33
C ALA A 75 -40.55 4.12 -31.89
N LYS A 76 -40.31 5.29 -32.50
CA LYS A 76 -38.97 5.69 -32.96
C LYS A 76 -37.98 5.82 -31.80
N ALA A 77 -38.38 6.43 -30.69
CA ALA A 77 -37.54 6.54 -29.50
C ALA A 77 -37.15 5.16 -28.94
N LYS A 78 -38.08 4.20 -28.90
CA LYS A 78 -37.80 2.79 -28.51
C LYS A 78 -36.80 2.13 -29.46
N ALA A 79 -36.93 2.33 -30.77
CA ALA A 79 -36.03 1.76 -31.76
C ALA A 79 -34.59 2.30 -31.58
N TYR A 80 -34.43 3.61 -31.39
CA TYR A 80 -33.12 4.20 -31.14
C TYR A 80 -32.52 3.77 -29.80
N TRP A 81 -33.32 3.70 -28.74
CA TRP A 81 -32.87 3.20 -27.44
C TRP A 81 -32.33 1.77 -27.55
N THR A 82 -33.07 0.91 -28.23
CA THR A 82 -32.65 -0.49 -28.48
C THR A 82 -31.37 -0.56 -29.31
N ALA A 83 -31.23 0.28 -30.35
CA ALA A 83 -30.01 0.34 -31.16
C ALA A 83 -28.78 0.80 -30.36
N VAL A 84 -28.93 1.80 -29.49
CA VAL A 84 -27.86 2.27 -28.58
C VAL A 84 -27.49 1.17 -27.58
N LEU A 85 -28.47 0.46 -27.03
CA LEU A 85 -28.21 -0.67 -26.15
C LEU A 85 -27.50 -1.81 -26.87
N ARG A 86 -27.87 -2.12 -28.13
CA ARG A 86 -27.18 -3.13 -28.95
C ARG A 86 -25.74 -2.74 -29.27
N GLN A 87 -25.47 -1.47 -29.57
CA GLN A 87 -24.10 -0.96 -29.73
C GLN A 87 -23.28 -1.03 -28.43
N ARG A 88 -23.93 -0.91 -27.26
CA ARG A 88 -23.32 -1.16 -25.95
C ARG A 88 -23.17 -2.64 -25.60
N ALA A 89 -24.05 -3.49 -26.11
CA ALA A 89 -24.09 -4.93 -25.86
C ALA A 89 -23.12 -5.71 -26.78
N VAL A 90 -22.52 -5.06 -27.78
CA VAL A 90 -21.21 -5.48 -28.31
C VAL A 90 -20.18 -5.19 -27.23
N VAL A 91 -20.23 -5.99 -26.16
CA VAL A 91 -19.12 -6.14 -25.24
C VAL A 91 -18.02 -6.77 -26.09
N PRO A 92 -16.90 -6.07 -26.36
CA PRO A 92 -15.82 -6.72 -27.07
C PRO A 92 -15.38 -7.89 -26.20
N ASP A 93 -15.15 -9.07 -26.76
CA ASP A 93 -14.67 -10.25 -26.03
C ASP A 93 -13.46 -9.93 -25.12
N GLY A 94 -12.71 -8.86 -25.44
CA GLY A 94 -11.67 -8.28 -24.60
C GLY A 94 -12.11 -7.75 -23.22
N LEU A 95 -13.36 -7.35 -22.97
CA LEU A 95 -13.79 -6.86 -21.64
C LEU A 95 -13.86 -7.99 -20.62
N ALA A 96 -14.28 -9.18 -21.03
CA ALA A 96 -14.28 -10.36 -20.17
C ALA A 96 -12.84 -10.77 -19.81
N ALA A 97 -11.94 -10.79 -20.82
CA ALA A 97 -10.52 -11.02 -20.61
C ALA A 97 -9.87 -9.96 -19.69
N LEU A 98 -10.21 -8.68 -19.88
CA LEU A 98 -9.73 -7.59 -19.01
C LEU A 98 -10.25 -7.70 -17.58
N ARG A 99 -11.50 -8.14 -17.37
CA ARG A 99 -12.04 -8.38 -16.03
C ARG A 99 -11.31 -9.54 -15.35
N LEU A 100 -11.09 -10.64 -16.07
CA LEU A 100 -10.37 -11.79 -15.54
C LEU A 100 -8.93 -11.41 -15.15
N GLU A 101 -8.23 -10.68 -16.02
CA GLU A 101 -6.88 -10.20 -15.71
C GLU A 101 -6.88 -9.19 -14.56
N ASN A 102 -7.92 -8.36 -14.43
CA ASN A 102 -8.04 -7.44 -13.29
C ASN A 102 -8.22 -8.18 -11.97
N GLU A 103 -9.04 -9.22 -11.93
CA GLU A 103 -9.19 -10.07 -10.74
C GLU A 103 -7.88 -10.82 -10.42
N ARG A 104 -7.21 -11.39 -11.44
CA ARG A 104 -5.88 -12.00 -11.26
C ARG A 104 -4.88 -11.05 -10.63
N LEU A 105 -4.82 -9.81 -11.12
CA LEU A 105 -3.93 -8.77 -10.61
C LEU A 105 -4.31 -8.32 -9.19
N LYS A 106 -5.60 -8.32 -8.83
CA LYS A 106 -6.04 -8.03 -7.46
C LYS A 106 -5.59 -9.11 -6.49
N ASP A 107 -5.72 -10.37 -6.88
CA ASP A 107 -5.29 -11.51 -6.08
C ASP A 107 -3.77 -11.48 -5.88
N GLU A 108 -3.01 -11.24 -6.94
CA GLU A 108 -1.54 -11.07 -6.88
C GLU A 108 -1.15 -9.90 -5.95
N ASN A 109 -1.85 -8.77 -6.04
CA ASN A 109 -1.60 -7.62 -5.16
C ASN A 109 -1.93 -7.94 -3.69
N SER A 110 -3.01 -8.69 -3.45
CA SER A 110 -3.40 -9.15 -2.10
C SER A 110 -2.33 -10.06 -1.49
N GLN A 111 -1.80 -11.00 -2.28
CA GLN A 111 -0.72 -11.88 -1.86
C GLN A 111 0.56 -11.08 -1.54
N LEU A 112 0.95 -10.15 -2.41
CA LEU A 112 2.11 -9.28 -2.19
C LEU A 112 1.98 -8.42 -0.93
N ARG A 113 0.78 -7.87 -0.67
CA ARG A 113 0.52 -7.11 0.57
C ARG A 113 0.66 -7.97 1.81
N THR A 114 0.14 -9.20 1.75
CA THR A 114 0.23 -10.16 2.86
C THR A 114 1.70 -10.55 3.12
N MET A 115 2.46 -10.81 2.05
CA MET A 115 3.90 -11.09 2.15
C MET A 115 4.66 -9.91 2.72
N ASN A 116 4.38 -8.68 2.28
CA ASN A 116 4.99 -7.47 2.84
C ASN A 116 4.68 -7.30 4.34
N ALA A 117 3.44 -7.57 4.77
CA ALA A 117 3.08 -7.52 6.17
C ALA A 117 3.86 -8.55 7.00
N TYR A 118 4.05 -9.75 6.47
CA TYR A 118 4.87 -10.80 7.10
C TYR A 118 6.34 -10.38 7.22
N LEU A 119 6.93 -9.88 6.14
CA LEU A 119 8.31 -9.40 6.13
C LEU A 119 8.52 -8.20 7.08
N ALA A 120 7.57 -7.28 7.13
CA ALA A 120 7.62 -6.15 8.06
C ALA A 120 7.62 -6.63 9.51
N ARG A 121 6.77 -7.62 9.84
CA ARG A 121 6.74 -8.22 11.19
C ARG A 121 8.09 -8.87 11.52
N GLY A 122 8.62 -9.71 10.64
CA GLY A 122 9.92 -10.35 10.86
C GLY A 122 11.06 -9.35 11.01
N TRP A 123 11.03 -8.23 10.26
CA TRP A 123 12.00 -7.15 10.43
C TRP A 123 11.90 -6.47 11.80
N HIS A 124 10.68 -6.22 12.29
CA HIS A 124 10.48 -5.64 13.61
C HIS A 124 10.95 -6.58 14.72
N GLU A 125 10.66 -7.87 14.62
CA GLU A 125 11.12 -8.91 15.56
C GLU A 125 12.66 -8.96 15.60
N ALA A 126 13.31 -9.08 14.44
CA ALA A 126 14.78 -9.10 14.36
C ALA A 126 15.40 -7.80 14.89
N ARG A 127 14.75 -6.65 14.66
CA ARG A 127 15.19 -5.37 15.20
C ARG A 127 15.10 -5.33 16.72
N HIS A 128 14.04 -5.88 17.31
CA HIS A 128 13.90 -5.99 18.76
C HIS A 128 14.98 -6.91 19.36
N GLU A 129 15.19 -8.10 18.79
CA GLU A 129 16.23 -9.02 19.22
C GLU A 129 17.64 -8.41 19.15
N ALA A 130 17.93 -7.67 18.08
CA ALA A 130 19.20 -6.97 17.94
C ALA A 130 19.39 -5.88 19.01
N ASN A 131 18.31 -5.16 19.34
CA ASN A 131 18.34 -4.15 20.39
C ASN A 131 18.55 -4.78 21.77
N ASP A 132 17.85 -5.88 22.07
CA ASP A 132 17.99 -6.61 23.32
C ASP A 132 19.41 -7.16 23.47
N SER A 133 19.96 -7.76 22.41
CA SER A 133 21.35 -8.22 22.36
C SER A 133 22.34 -7.08 22.62
N ARG A 134 22.12 -5.91 22.02
CA ARG A 134 22.95 -4.71 22.25
C ARG A 134 22.87 -4.23 23.69
N THR A 135 21.69 -4.21 24.30
CA THR A 135 21.56 -3.80 25.71
C THR A 135 22.21 -4.79 26.65
N SER A 136 22.10 -6.09 26.38
CA SER A 136 22.78 -7.15 27.14
C SER A 136 24.29 -7.00 27.06
N LEU A 137 24.83 -6.80 25.85
CA LEU A 137 26.26 -6.56 25.64
C LEU A 137 26.76 -5.33 26.41
N ASN A 138 26.01 -4.23 26.38
CA ASN A 138 26.36 -3.03 27.13
C ASN A 138 26.41 -3.26 28.64
N ARG A 139 25.46 -4.04 29.19
CA ARG A 139 25.47 -4.41 30.61
C ARG A 139 26.69 -5.25 30.96
N GLU A 140 27.05 -6.21 30.11
CA GLU A 140 28.21 -7.06 30.34
C GLU A 140 29.52 -6.27 30.25
N MET A 141 29.66 -5.37 29.26
CA MET A 141 30.80 -4.45 29.18
C MET A 141 30.94 -3.59 30.43
N GLN A 142 29.82 -3.12 30.99
CA GLN A 142 29.86 -2.33 32.22
C GLN A 142 30.34 -3.18 33.41
N ARG A 143 29.84 -4.41 33.56
CA ARG A 143 30.32 -5.35 34.58
C ARG A 143 31.81 -5.63 34.47
N THR A 144 32.33 -5.82 33.26
CA THR A 144 33.76 -6.01 33.04
C THR A 144 34.57 -4.80 33.53
N ARG A 145 34.12 -3.58 33.23
CA ARG A 145 34.78 -2.35 33.71
C ARG A 145 34.74 -2.24 35.23
N ASP A 146 33.61 -2.59 35.85
CA ASP A 146 33.46 -2.57 37.30
C ASP A 146 34.43 -3.59 37.95
N LEU A 147 34.54 -4.79 37.38
CA LEU A 147 35.49 -5.81 37.81
C LEU A 147 36.95 -5.37 37.63
N ASP A 148 37.30 -4.73 36.51
CA ASP A 148 38.64 -4.17 36.29
C ASP A 148 39.00 -3.10 37.34
N SER A 149 38.02 -2.30 37.74
CA SER A 149 38.17 -1.33 38.84
C SER A 149 38.43 -2.02 40.17
N VAL A 150 37.64 -3.04 40.52
CA VAL A 150 37.84 -3.84 41.74
C VAL A 150 39.20 -4.53 41.74
N ILE A 151 39.62 -5.14 40.63
CA ILE A 151 40.94 -5.76 40.49
C ILE A 151 42.05 -4.73 40.71
N SER A 152 41.91 -3.54 40.13
CA SER A 152 42.88 -2.46 40.30
C SER A 152 42.98 -2.00 41.75
N GLN A 153 41.84 -1.88 42.46
CA GLN A 153 41.80 -1.56 43.88
C GLN A 153 42.44 -2.65 44.74
N LEU A 154 42.12 -3.93 44.49
CA LEU A 154 42.72 -5.07 45.22
C LEU A 154 44.22 -5.14 44.99
N ARG A 155 44.70 -4.92 43.77
CA ARG A 155 46.15 -4.83 43.48
C ARG A 155 46.81 -3.69 44.24
N ALA A 156 46.19 -2.51 44.29
CA ALA A 156 46.71 -1.39 45.05
C ALA A 156 46.75 -1.68 46.57
N GLN A 157 45.72 -2.34 47.11
CA GLN A 157 45.68 -2.78 48.51
C GLN A 157 46.76 -3.82 48.82
N LEU A 158 46.97 -4.79 47.94
CA LEU A 158 48.03 -5.79 48.07
C LEU A 158 49.41 -5.12 48.15
N ILE A 159 49.71 -4.22 47.20
CA ILE A 159 50.98 -3.46 47.18
C ILE A 159 51.14 -2.63 48.46
N ALA A 160 50.07 -1.98 48.93
CA ALA A 160 50.10 -1.20 50.16
C ALA A 160 50.35 -2.09 51.40
N HIS A 161 49.76 -3.28 51.45
CA HIS A 161 49.98 -4.25 52.51
C HIS A 161 51.40 -4.82 52.49
N GLU A 162 51.93 -5.19 51.33
CA GLU A 162 53.32 -5.63 51.16
C GLU A 162 54.30 -4.56 51.64
N ARG A 163 54.09 -3.29 51.28
CA ARG A 163 54.92 -2.16 51.75
C ARG A 163 54.83 -1.96 53.27
N ARG A 164 53.67 -2.16 53.88
CA ARG A 164 53.50 -2.06 55.34
C ARG A 164 54.11 -3.26 56.08
N GLY A 165 53.99 -4.47 55.54
CA GLY A 165 54.64 -5.67 56.07
C GLY A 165 56.17 -5.59 56.00
N LEU A 166 56.71 -4.94 54.97
CA LEU A 166 58.14 -4.62 54.86
C LEU A 166 58.61 -3.51 55.83
N SER A 167 57.70 -2.66 56.35
CA SER A 167 58.06 -1.62 57.32
C SER A 167 58.16 -2.09 58.77
N VAL A 168 57.74 -3.33 59.07
CA VAL A 168 57.89 -3.96 60.39
C VAL A 168 59.23 -4.69 60.54
N ILE A 169 59.97 -4.85 59.44
CA ILE A 169 61.34 -5.40 59.47
C ILE A 169 62.31 -4.24 59.48
N ASN A 170 62.54 -3.68 60.68
CA ASN A 170 63.71 -2.85 60.90
C ASN A 170 64.97 -3.72 60.66
N PRO A 171 66.00 -3.20 59.97
CA PRO A 171 67.26 -3.90 59.71
C PRO A 171 68.09 -3.87 60.99
N GLY A 172 67.99 -4.90 61.82
CA GLY A 172 68.66 -4.87 63.13
C GLY A 172 68.58 -6.16 63.91
N SER A 173 68.65 -7.31 63.23
CA SER A 173 68.96 -8.59 63.85
C SER A 173 69.06 -9.64 62.75
N ASP A 174 70.26 -10.13 62.48
CA ASP A 174 70.45 -11.45 61.88
C ASP A 174 69.80 -12.49 62.81
N PRO A 175 68.95 -13.36 62.26
CA PRO A 175 69.09 -14.76 62.60
C PRO A 175 69.26 -15.59 61.33
N ASP A 176 70.13 -16.58 61.45
CA ASP A 176 70.53 -17.56 60.43
C ASP A 176 69.39 -18.03 59.51
N PRO A 177 69.67 -18.29 58.21
CA PRO A 177 68.65 -18.77 57.29
C PRO A 177 68.25 -20.22 57.62
N PRO A 178 66.97 -20.52 57.92
CA PRO A 178 66.51 -21.90 57.96
C PRO A 178 66.39 -22.45 56.53
N ALA A 179 66.96 -23.64 56.38
CA ALA A 179 67.06 -24.47 55.18
C ALA A 179 65.91 -24.36 54.17
N ARG A 180 66.27 -24.12 52.90
CA ARG A 180 65.41 -24.33 51.73
C ARG A 180 64.90 -25.79 51.70
N LYS A 181 63.63 -26.01 52.05
CA LYS A 181 62.90 -27.20 51.59
C LYS A 181 62.39 -26.93 50.17
N VAL A 182 63.13 -27.47 49.20
CA VAL A 182 62.71 -27.61 47.81
C VAL A 182 61.49 -28.54 47.78
N TRP A 183 60.31 -28.00 47.46
CA TRP A 183 59.16 -28.82 47.09
C TRP A 183 59.11 -28.89 45.56
N SER A 184 59.66 -29.98 45.06
CA SER A 184 59.52 -30.48 43.70
C SER A 184 58.14 -31.14 43.49
N GLY A 185 57.51 -30.84 42.35
CA GLY A 185 56.36 -31.59 41.79
C GLY A 185 55.00 -31.07 42.27
N ILE A 186 53.96 -30.96 41.44
CA ILE A 186 53.50 -31.95 40.45
C ILE A 186 52.84 -31.25 39.25
N VAL A 187 53.29 -31.62 38.06
CA VAL A 187 52.60 -31.38 36.77
C VAL A 187 51.38 -32.31 36.71
N ARG A 188 50.17 -31.77 36.59
CA ARG A 188 49.00 -32.56 36.17
C ARG A 188 48.77 -32.43 34.66
N LYS A 189 48.98 -33.56 33.98
CA LYS A 189 48.55 -33.81 32.59
C LYS A 189 47.02 -33.77 32.51
N LYS A 190 46.52 -33.10 31.47
CA LYS A 190 45.17 -33.30 30.93
C LYS A 190 45.12 -34.67 30.22
N GLN A 191 44.07 -35.43 30.49
CA GLN A 191 43.40 -36.30 29.51
C GLN A 191 41.93 -35.94 29.55
#